data_AF-A0A4R3A5D8-F1
#
_entry.id   AF-A0A4R3A5D8-F1
#
_cell.length_a   1.000
_cell.length_b   1.000
_cell.length_c   1.000
_cell.angle_alpha   90.00
_cell.angle_beta   90.00
_cell.angle_gamma   90.00
#
_symmetry.space_group_name_H-M   'P 1'
#
loop_
_entity.id
_entity.type
_entity.pdbx_description
1 polymer ?
#
loop_
_entity_poly.entity_id
_entity_poly.type
_entity_poly.pdbx_seq_one_letter_code
_entity_poly.pdbx_strand_id
1 'polypeptide(L)'
;MNDLKIRLMGVLLLAIGIVLGWHGVLRPMEKAWAGVAEVNYQPNVFLLVPASLIFGIGFALYGKRLNYRNADRQTLTALGWLMFAVVAVLTAGGYWYFKQQLAAVGYQSTR
;
A
#
# COMPACT_ATOMS: atom_id res chain seq x y z
N MET A 1 -24.09 -3.84 -9.02
CA MET A 1 -22.76 -4.03 -9.66
C MET A 1 -22.58 -5.52 -10.00
N ASN A 2 -22.00 -5.90 -11.15
CA ASN A 2 -21.75 -7.31 -11.50
C ASN A 2 -20.49 -7.85 -10.79
N ASP A 3 -20.43 -9.16 -10.48
CA ASP A 3 -19.31 -9.74 -9.71
C ASP A 3 -17.99 -9.59 -10.46
N LEU A 4 -18.00 -9.89 -11.76
CA LEU A 4 -16.88 -9.69 -12.66
C LEU A 4 -16.34 -8.25 -12.61
N LYS A 5 -17.23 -7.25 -12.55
CA LYS A 5 -16.83 -5.84 -12.46
C LYS A 5 -16.09 -5.55 -11.16
N ILE A 6 -16.50 -6.13 -10.03
CA ILE A 6 -15.81 -5.95 -8.73
C ILE A 6 -14.42 -6.57 -8.78
N ARG A 7 -14.32 -7.79 -9.32
CA ARG A 7 -13.02 -8.47 -9.46
C ARG A 7 -12.07 -7.69 -10.35
N LEU A 8 -12.56 -7.17 -11.48
CA LEU A 8 -11.78 -6.30 -12.38
C LEU A 8 -11.33 -5.01 -11.67
N MET A 9 -12.18 -4.39 -10.85
CA MET A 9 -11.77 -3.26 -10.02
C MET A 9 -10.68 -3.64 -9.02
N GLY A 10 -10.75 -4.84 -8.43
CA GLY A 10 -9.69 -5.39 -7.58
C GLY A 10 -8.37 -5.56 -8.31
N VAL A 11 -8.39 -6.12 -9.52
CA VAL A 11 -7.20 -6.26 -10.38
C VAL A 11 -6.63 -4.90 -10.78
N LEU A 12 -7.50 -3.94 -11.14
CA LEU A 12 -7.07 -2.58 -11.44
C LEU A 12 -6.40 -1.92 -10.22
N LEU A 13 -6.99 -2.09 -9.04
CA LEU A 13 -6.43 -1.56 -7.80
C LEU A 13 -5.06 -2.20 -7.49
N LEU A 14 -4.90 -3.50 -7.77
CA LEU A 14 -3.59 -4.17 -7.68
C LEU A 14 -2.57 -3.55 -8.63
N ALA A 15 -2.93 -3.34 -9.89
CA ALA A 15 -2.05 -2.71 -10.86
C ALA A 15 -1.62 -1.31 -10.40
N ILE A 16 -2.54 -0.51 -9.86
CA ILE A 16 -2.24 0.81 -9.29
C ILE A 16 -1.27 0.67 -8.11
N GLY A 17 -1.51 -0.25 -7.19
CA GLY A 17 -0.63 -0.51 -6.05
C GLY A 17 0.79 -0.88 -6.47
N ILE A 18 0.93 -1.72 -7.50
CA ILE A 18 2.24 -2.11 -8.06
C ILE A 18 2.95 -0.90 -8.68
N VAL A 19 2.25 -0.11 -9.50
CA VAL A 19 2.83 1.09 -10.14
C VAL A 19 3.27 2.11 -9.09
N LEU A 20 2.44 2.36 -8.07
CA LEU A 20 2.78 3.25 -6.96
C LEU A 20 3.97 2.73 -6.14
N GLY A 21 4.03 1.43 -5.87
CA GLY A 21 5.15 0.82 -5.15
C GLY A 21 6.46 0.93 -5.93
N TRP A 22 6.40 0.67 -7.23
CA TRP A 22 7.56 0.83 -8.12
C TRP A 22 8.07 2.27 -8.16
N HIS A 23 7.18 3.23 -8.42
CA HIS A 23 7.57 4.63 -8.57
C HIS A 23 7.89 5.34 -7.26
N GLY A 24 7.16 5.06 -6.19
CA GLY A 24 7.24 5.81 -4.93
C GLY A 24 8.05 5.14 -3.84
N VAL A 25 8.41 3.86 -3.98
CA VAL A 25 9.27 3.14 -3.01
C VAL A 25 10.56 2.67 -3.66
N LEU A 26 10.48 1.86 -4.73
CA LEU A 26 11.67 1.24 -5.32
C LEU A 26 12.58 2.27 -6.00
N ARG A 27 12.06 3.14 -6.85
CA ARG A 27 12.89 4.16 -7.52
C ARG A 27 13.63 5.11 -6.56
N PRO A 28 13.01 5.66 -5.51
CA PRO A 28 13.75 6.44 -4.52
C PRO A 28 14.86 5.63 -3.84
N MET A 29 14.65 4.34 -3.60
CA MET A 29 15.65 3.46 -2.99
C MET A 29 16.82 3.18 -3.95
N GLU A 30 16.53 2.94 -5.23
CA GLU A 30 17.56 2.82 -6.28
C GLU A 30 18.40 4.10 -6.40
N LYS A 31 17.75 5.27 -6.36
CA LYS A 31 18.44 6.57 -6.33
C LYS A 31 19.37 6.67 -5.12
N ALA A 32 18.87 6.32 -3.94
CA ALA A 32 19.67 6.35 -2.72
C ALA A 32 20.91 5.45 -2.83
N TRP A 33 20.77 4.25 -3.40
CA TRP A 33 21.90 3.35 -3.63
C TRP A 33 22.86 3.82 -4.73
N ALA A 34 22.36 4.58 -5.70
CA ALA A 34 23.19 5.24 -6.71
C ALA A 34 23.94 6.48 -6.17
N GLY A 35 23.72 6.88 -4.91
CA GLY A 35 24.45 7.96 -4.26
C GLY A 35 24.10 9.37 -4.73
N VAL A 36 22.90 9.60 -5.26
CA VAL A 36 22.47 10.96 -5.68
C VAL A 36 22.35 11.88 -4.46
N ALA A 37 22.75 13.14 -4.59
CA ALA A 37 22.80 14.07 -3.44
C ALA A 37 21.50 14.18 -2.62
N GLU A 38 20.33 14.13 -3.29
CA GLU A 38 19.03 14.20 -2.62
C GLU A 38 18.03 13.15 -3.14
N VAL A 39 17.27 12.56 -2.22
CA VAL A 39 16.23 11.56 -2.50
C VAL A 39 14.88 12.06 -2.01
N ASN A 40 14.07 12.52 -2.97
CA ASN A 40 12.69 12.93 -2.71
C ASN A 40 11.76 11.71 -2.74
N TYR A 41 10.92 11.56 -1.71
CA TYR A 41 9.92 10.51 -1.62
C TYR A 41 8.60 11.05 -1.04
N GLN A 42 7.48 10.38 -1.35
CA GLN A 42 6.16 10.78 -0.88
C GLN A 42 5.67 9.81 0.21
N PRO A 43 5.49 10.27 1.47
CA PRO A 43 5.07 9.41 2.58
C PRO A 43 3.73 8.72 2.33
N ASN A 44 2.82 9.36 1.60
CA ASN A 44 1.48 8.83 1.32
C ASN A 44 1.50 7.49 0.57
N VAL A 45 2.55 7.24 -0.23
CA VAL A 45 2.70 5.98 -0.99
C VAL A 45 2.80 4.78 -0.05
N PHE A 46 3.39 4.93 1.14
CA PHE A 46 3.51 3.84 2.11
C PHE A 46 2.17 3.38 2.68
N LEU A 47 1.13 4.22 2.63
CA LEU A 47 -0.24 3.83 2.96
C LEU A 47 -0.98 3.33 1.72
N LEU A 48 -0.88 4.08 0.61
CA LEU A 48 -1.63 3.81 -0.61
C LEU A 48 -1.26 2.46 -1.23
N VAL A 49 0.02 2.06 -1.18
CA VAL A 49 0.47 0.79 -1.76
C VAL A 49 -0.10 -0.41 -0.99
N PRO A 50 0.14 -0.58 0.33
CA PRO A 50 -0.46 -1.68 1.07
C PRO A 50 -1.98 -1.69 1.01
N ALA A 51 -2.63 -0.52 1.12
CA ALA A 51 -4.08 -0.43 1.00
C ALA A 51 -4.57 -0.95 -0.37
N SER A 52 -3.94 -0.50 -1.46
CA SER A 52 -4.30 -0.92 -2.81
C SER A 52 -4.07 -2.43 -3.01
N LEU A 53 -2.97 -2.98 -2.49
CA LEU A 53 -2.66 -4.40 -2.61
C LEU A 53 -3.62 -5.27 -1.79
N ILE A 54 -3.83 -4.96 -0.51
CA ILE A 54 -4.68 -5.78 0.37
C ILE A 54 -6.15 -5.73 -0.05
N PHE A 55 -6.69 -4.54 -0.32
CA PHE A 55 -8.06 -4.42 -0.81
C PHE A 55 -8.20 -4.93 -2.25
N GLY A 56 -7.19 -4.73 -3.10
CA GLY A 56 -7.17 -5.23 -4.47
C GLY A 56 -7.22 -6.76 -4.52
N ILE A 57 -6.41 -7.44 -3.71
CA ILE A 57 -6.45 -8.91 -3.54
C ILE A 57 -7.82 -9.34 -3.03
N GLY A 58 -8.34 -8.68 -1.99
CA GLY A 58 -9.65 -8.98 -1.43
C GLY A 58 -10.76 -8.92 -2.49
N PHE A 59 -10.82 -7.84 -3.27
CA PHE A 59 -11.82 -7.68 -4.33
C PHE A 59 -11.61 -8.61 -5.51
N ALA A 60 -10.36 -8.87 -5.91
CA ALA A 60 -10.05 -9.76 -7.04
C ALA A 60 -10.44 -11.23 -6.74
N LEU A 61 -10.17 -11.70 -5.53
CA LEU A 61 -10.44 -13.09 -5.13
C LEU A 61 -11.89 -13.32 -4.71
N TYR A 62 -12.43 -12.45 -3.86
CA TYR A 62 -13.73 -12.67 -3.22
C TYR A 62 -14.89 -11.91 -3.89
N GLY A 63 -14.60 -10.91 -4.73
CA GLY A 63 -15.62 -10.16 -5.48
C GLY A 63 -16.70 -9.60 -4.56
N LYS A 64 -17.97 -9.88 -4.89
CA LYS A 64 -19.13 -9.48 -4.08
C LYS A 64 -19.18 -10.11 -2.69
N ARG A 65 -18.51 -11.24 -2.49
CA ARG A 65 -18.54 -12.00 -1.23
C ARG A 65 -17.60 -11.41 -0.19
N LEU A 66 -16.79 -10.40 -0.54
CA LEU A 66 -15.92 -9.72 0.41
C LEU A 66 -16.73 -8.91 1.42
N ASN A 67 -17.04 -9.52 2.56
CA ASN A 67 -17.79 -8.87 3.63
C ASN A 67 -16.85 -8.11 4.58
N TYR A 68 -16.28 -7.00 4.10
CA TYR A 68 -15.36 -6.16 4.89
C TYR A 68 -16.05 -5.02 5.65
N ARG A 69 -17.27 -4.63 5.25
CA ARG A 69 -18.03 -3.54 5.87
C ARG A 69 -19.51 -3.89 5.96
N ASN A 70 -20.11 -3.67 7.13
CA ASN A 70 -21.55 -3.66 7.29
C ASN A 70 -22.09 -2.31 6.79
N ALA A 71 -22.85 -2.32 5.70
CA ALA A 71 -23.41 -1.10 5.13
C ALA A 71 -24.43 -0.43 6.08
N ASP A 72 -25.28 -1.23 6.74
CA ASP A 72 -26.38 -0.73 7.57
C ASP A 72 -25.91 -0.06 8.85
N ARG A 73 -24.84 -0.61 9.46
CA ARG A 73 -24.26 -0.07 10.70
C ARG A 73 -23.08 0.87 10.46
N GLN A 74 -22.68 1.06 9.20
CA GLN A 74 -21.48 1.81 8.79
C GLN A 74 -20.19 1.38 9.53
N THR A 75 -20.13 0.12 9.99
CA THR A 75 -19.00 -0.42 10.74
C THR A 75 -18.19 -1.41 9.91
N LEU A 76 -16.89 -1.50 10.19
CA LEU A 76 -16.05 -2.58 9.68
C LEU A 76 -16.44 -3.91 10.34
N THR A 77 -16.44 -4.97 9.56
CA THR A 77 -16.55 -6.34 10.09
C THR A 77 -15.23 -6.75 10.73
N ALA A 78 -15.19 -7.90 11.41
CA ALA A 78 -13.93 -8.46 11.90
C ALA A 78 -12.91 -8.64 10.76
N LEU A 79 -13.36 -9.05 9.58
CA LEU A 79 -12.52 -9.14 8.38
C LEU A 79 -12.03 -7.76 7.94
N GLY A 80 -12.90 -6.74 7.92
CA GLY A 80 -12.52 -5.37 7.60
C GLY A 80 -11.46 -4.80 8.54
N TRP A 81 -11.62 -5.05 9.85
CA TRP A 81 -10.62 -4.68 10.86
C TRP A 81 -9.31 -5.41 10.67
N LEU A 82 -9.35 -6.71 10.37
CA LEU A 82 -8.14 -7.50 10.07
C LEU A 82 -7.40 -6.95 8.85
N MET A 83 -8.12 -6.70 7.75
CA MET A 83 -7.53 -6.11 6.54
C MET A 83 -6.89 -4.74 6.85
N PHE A 84 -7.58 -3.91 7.62
CA PHE A 84 -7.08 -2.60 8.02
C PHE A 84 -5.84 -2.69 8.91
N ALA A 85 -5.82 -3.64 9.86
CA ALA A 85 -4.66 -3.91 10.71
C ALA A 85 -3.45 -4.34 9.89
N VAL A 86 -3.64 -5.22 8.89
CA VAL A 86 -2.56 -5.64 7.97
C VAL A 86 -2.03 -4.44 7.19
N VAL A 87 -2.92 -3.58 6.66
CA VAL A 87 -2.52 -2.34 5.97
C VAL A 87 -1.72 -1.42 6.90
N ALA A 88 -2.17 -1.23 8.14
CA ALA A 88 -1.47 -0.38 9.11
C ALA A 88 -0.06 -0.92 9.44
N VAL A 89 0.07 -2.23 9.66
CA VAL A 89 1.37 -2.88 9.93
C VAL A 89 2.30 -2.75 8.74
N LEU A 90 1.82 -3.02 7.52
CA LEU A 90 2.63 -2.87 6.30
C LEU A 90 3.03 -1.42 6.05
N THR A 91 2.16 -0.47 6.35
CA THR A 91 2.43 0.97 6.21
C THR A 91 3.54 1.40 7.17
N ALA A 92 3.37 1.12 8.46
CA ALA A 92 4.34 1.48 9.49
C ALA A 92 5.68 0.75 9.29
N GLY A 93 5.62 -0.56 9.05
CA GLY A 93 6.80 -1.39 8.82
C GLY A 93 7.55 -1.01 7.55
N GLY A 94 6.82 -0.80 6.44
CA GLY A 94 7.40 -0.38 5.17
C GLY A 94 8.05 1.00 5.25
N TYR A 95 7.39 1.95 5.93
CA TYR A 95 7.95 3.28 6.15
C TYR A 95 9.22 3.23 7.00
N TRP A 96 9.19 2.50 8.13
CA TRP A 96 10.37 2.37 8.99
C TRP A 96 11.52 1.69 8.25
N TYR A 97 11.26 0.56 7.60
CA TYR A 97 12.27 -0.14 6.81
C TYR A 97 12.90 0.76 5.75
N PHE A 98 12.09 1.53 5.02
CA PHE A 98 12.60 2.48 4.03
C PHE A 98 13.51 3.55 4.65
N LYS A 99 13.12 4.12 5.81
CA LYS A 99 13.97 5.08 6.53
C LYS A 99 15.28 4.45 7.02
N GLN A 100 15.24 3.21 7.51
CA GLN A 100 16.45 2.49 7.90
C GLN A 100 17.39 2.30 6.72
N GLN A 101 16.86 1.95 5.54
CA GLN A 101 17.68 1.79 4.35
C GLN A 101 18.32 3.09 3.90
N LEU A 102 17.58 4.20 3.91
CA LEU A 102 18.14 5.52 3.62
C LEU A 102 19.22 5.92 4.64
N ALA A 103 19.01 5.66 5.93
CA ALA A 103 20.00 5.95 6.95
C ALA A 103 21.26 5.09 6.80
N ALA A 104 21.11 3.81 6.43
CA ALA A 104 22.22 2.89 6.21
C ALA A 104 23.15 3.32 5.06
N VAL A 105 22.59 4.00 4.04
CA VAL A 105 23.38 4.57 2.94
C VAL A 105 23.77 6.04 3.15
N GLY A 106 23.58 6.57 4.36
CA GLY A 106 24.11 7.88 4.77
C GLY A 106 23.17 9.07 4.61
N TYR A 107 21.92 8.86 4.18
CA TYR A 107 20.94 9.94 4.10
C TYR A 107 20.35 10.23 5.48
N GLN A 108 20.36 11.51 5.85
CA GLN A 108 19.65 12.01 7.01
C GLN A 108 18.38 12.73 6.58
N SER A 109 17.33 12.62 7.40
CA SER A 109 16.08 13.32 7.13
C SER A 109 16.28 14.79 7.46
N THR A 110 16.55 15.63 6.46
CA THR A 110 16.47 17.07 6.62
C THR A 110 14.99 17.41 6.82
N ARG A 111 14.63 17.75 8.07
CA ARG A 111 13.26 18.09 8.44
C ARG A 111 12.98 19.54 8.07
#